data_AF-A0A9Q3FGS4-F1
#
_entry.id   AF-A0A9Q3FGS4-F1
#
_cell.length_a   1.000
_cell.length_b   1.000
_cell.length_c   1.000
_cell.angle_alpha   90.00
_cell.angle_beta   90.00
_cell.angle_gamma   90.00
#
_symmetry.space_group_name_H-M   'P 1'
#
loop_
_entity.id
_entity.type
_entity.pdbx_description
1 polymer ?
#
loop_
_entity_poly.entity_id
_entity_poly.type
_entity_poly.pdbx_seq_one_letter_code
_entity_poly.pdbx_strand_id
1 'polypeptide(L)'
;MFMSLGFYLSKKVAINPDKPIVMEDGAPIHTAQVSKAWWQQHGIRELRWPANSTDLNLIENIWFKIKYSIIHFFQPKTMEELVVAIHAVWETIPIELLVRLVTSMPERMQSIIAKNGAPT
;
A
#
# COMPACT_ATOMS: atom_id res chain seq x y z
N MET A 1 15.66 -1.03 6.82
CA MET A 1 14.93 -2.32 6.77
C MET A 1 13.45 -2.03 7.01
N PHE A 2 12.79 -1.35 6.07
CA PHE A 2 11.33 -1.32 6.06
C PHE A 2 10.92 -2.60 5.34
N MET A 3 10.66 -3.67 6.11
CA MET A 3 10.00 -4.84 5.55
C MET A 3 8.77 -4.35 4.78
N SER A 4 8.65 -4.78 3.53
CA SER A 4 7.63 -4.31 2.61
C SER A 4 6.27 -4.36 3.27
N LEU A 5 5.68 -3.17 3.42
CA LEU A 5 4.38 -2.95 4.06
C LEU A 5 3.26 -3.73 3.35
N GLY A 6 3.48 -4.13 2.10
CA GLY A 6 2.65 -5.07 1.33
C GLY A 6 2.46 -6.43 2.03
N PHE A 7 3.44 -6.92 2.80
CA PHE A 7 3.29 -8.16 3.57
C PHE A 7 2.41 -7.99 4.82
N TYR A 8 2.33 -6.78 5.40
CA TYR A 8 1.51 -6.53 6.58
C TYR A 8 0.04 -6.30 6.20
N LEU A 9 -0.22 -5.62 5.09
CA LEU A 9 -1.57 -5.48 4.53
C LEU A 9 -2.16 -6.83 4.11
N SER A 10 -1.37 -7.72 3.52
CA SER A 10 -1.83 -9.06 3.12
C SER A 10 -2.29 -9.90 4.32
N LYS A 11 -1.71 -9.72 5.51
CA LYS A 11 -2.13 -10.43 6.72
C LYS A 11 -3.41 -9.91 7.36
N LYS A 12 -3.69 -8.60 7.28
CA LYS A 12 -4.92 -7.99 7.87
C LYS A 12 -6.12 -8.00 6.90
N VAL A 13 -5.89 -8.07 5.57
CA VAL A 13 -6.94 -7.86 4.54
C VAL A 13 -6.80 -8.87 3.39
N ALA A 14 -6.54 -10.14 3.70
CA ALA A 14 -6.54 -11.19 2.69
C ALA A 14 -7.97 -11.45 2.18
N ILE A 15 -8.31 -10.89 1.02
CA ILE A 15 -9.56 -11.25 0.30
C ILE A 15 -9.48 -12.68 -0.26
N ASN A 16 -8.25 -13.20 -0.44
CA ASN A 16 -7.98 -14.62 -0.72
C ASN A 16 -6.61 -15.01 -0.14
N PRO A 17 -6.56 -15.62 1.07
CA PRO A 17 -5.30 -15.93 1.74
C PRO A 17 -4.49 -17.03 1.03
N ASP A 18 -5.14 -17.88 0.24
CA ASP A 18 -4.51 -19.01 -0.43
C ASP A 18 -3.78 -18.61 -1.72
N LYS A 19 -4.08 -17.42 -2.26
CA LYS A 19 -3.50 -16.89 -3.51
C LYS A 19 -3.20 -15.39 -3.37
N PRO A 20 -2.23 -15.02 -2.53
CA PRO A 20 -1.88 -13.61 -2.33
C PRO A 20 -1.36 -12.98 -3.62
N ILE A 21 -1.84 -11.77 -3.88
CA ILE A 21 -1.34 -10.90 -4.95
C ILE A 21 -0.66 -9.71 -4.30
N VAL A 22 0.56 -9.39 -4.73
CA VAL A 22 1.28 -8.19 -4.32
C VAL A 22 1.15 -7.12 -5.39
N MET A 23 0.93 -5.90 -4.93
CA MET A 23 0.92 -4.70 -5.75
C MET A 23 2.03 -3.79 -5.24
N GLU A 24 3.01 -3.50 -6.09
CA GLU A 24 4.11 -2.58 -5.82
C GLU A 24 4.22 -1.56 -6.95
N ASP A 25 4.82 -0.41 -6.67
CA ASP A 25 5.15 0.54 -7.72
C ASP A 25 6.34 0.03 -8.57
N GLY A 26 6.58 0.69 -9.69
CA GLY A 26 7.64 0.31 -10.62
C GLY A 26 9.05 0.68 -10.18
N ALA A 27 9.31 0.98 -8.89
CA ALA A 27 10.65 1.41 -8.47
C ALA A 27 11.70 0.30 -8.76
N PRO A 28 12.96 0.68 -9.09
CA PRO A 28 13.98 -0.29 -9.50
C PRO A 28 14.18 -1.45 -8.51
N ILE A 29 14.06 -1.18 -7.21
CA ILE A 29 14.18 -2.19 -6.15
C ILE A 29 13.05 -3.24 -6.18
N HIS A 30 11.84 -2.88 -6.60
CA HIS A 30 10.70 -3.80 -6.72
C HIS A 30 10.78 -4.60 -8.02
N THR A 31 11.34 -4.00 -9.07
CA THR A 31 11.53 -4.69 -10.36
C THR A 31 12.74 -5.62 -10.40
N ALA A 32 13.63 -5.53 -9.40
CA ALA A 32 14.86 -6.31 -9.30
C ALA A 32 14.57 -7.83 -9.24
N GLN A 33 15.47 -8.61 -9.84
CA GLN A 33 15.32 -10.07 -9.90
C GLN A 33 15.24 -10.72 -8.52
N VAL A 34 16.00 -10.21 -7.55
CA VAL A 34 16.00 -10.71 -6.17
C VAL A 34 14.62 -10.55 -5.51
N SER A 35 13.96 -9.40 -5.71
CA SER A 35 12.63 -9.12 -5.16
C SER A 35 11.57 -10.02 -5.79
N LYS A 36 11.61 -10.16 -7.12
CA LYS A 36 10.69 -11.04 -7.86
C LYS A 36 10.87 -12.52 -7.50
N ALA A 37 12.11 -12.97 -7.34
CA ALA A 37 12.40 -14.35 -6.95
C ALA A 37 11.84 -14.66 -5.56
N TRP A 38 11.93 -13.71 -4.62
CA TRP A 38 11.37 -13.86 -3.28
C TRP A 38 9.84 -14.04 -3.33
N TRP A 39 9.12 -13.21 -4.11
CA TRP A 39 7.67 -13.34 -4.27
C TRP A 39 7.27 -14.71 -4.83
N GLN A 40 7.96 -15.15 -5.88
CA GLN A 40 7.71 -16.46 -6.51
C GLN A 40 7.96 -17.62 -5.55
N GLN A 41 9.05 -17.58 -4.77
CA GLN A 41 9.37 -18.61 -3.79
C GLN A 41 8.27 -18.76 -2.72
N HIS A 42 7.56 -17.68 -2.41
CA HIS A 42 6.47 -17.67 -1.40
C HIS A 42 5.08 -17.83 -2.02
N GLY A 43 4.98 -18.16 -3.32
CA GLY A 43 3.69 -18.34 -4.00
C GLY A 43 2.88 -17.05 -4.17
N ILE A 44 3.52 -15.88 -4.03
CA ILE A 44 2.89 -14.57 -4.17
C ILE A 44 3.00 -14.12 -5.62
N ARG A 45 1.86 -13.73 -6.22
CA ARG A 45 1.82 -13.24 -7.60
C ARG A 45 1.93 -11.72 -7.64
N GLU A 46 2.79 -11.19 -8.51
CA GLU A 46 2.87 -9.75 -8.76
C GLU A 46 1.73 -9.30 -9.67
N LEU A 47 1.03 -8.22 -9.29
CA LEU A 47 0.07 -7.54 -10.15
C LEU A 47 0.82 -6.66 -11.15
N ARG A 48 0.56 -6.82 -12.45
CA ARG A 48 1.15 -5.96 -13.47
C ARG A 48 0.65 -4.53 -13.30
N TRP A 49 1.57 -3.61 -13.04
CA TRP A 49 1.25 -2.22 -12.74
C TRP A 49 1.76 -1.25 -13.82
N PRO A 50 0.95 -0.26 -14.25
CA PRO A 50 1.42 0.79 -15.14
C PRO A 50 2.36 1.77 -14.44
N ALA A 51 3.40 2.22 -15.14
CA ALA A 51 4.31 3.24 -14.62
C ALA A 51 3.56 4.56 -14.32
N ASN A 52 4.05 5.33 -13.36
CA ASN A 52 3.50 6.66 -12.98
C ASN A 52 2.00 6.68 -12.60
N SER A 53 1.47 5.56 -12.10
CA SER A 53 0.06 5.45 -11.68
C SER A 53 -0.09 5.61 -10.17
N THR A 54 0.31 6.76 -9.63
CA THR A 54 0.20 7.09 -8.20
C THR A 54 -1.24 7.10 -7.72
N ASP A 55 -2.19 7.46 -8.58
CA ASP A 55 -3.62 7.54 -8.28
C ASP A 55 -4.26 6.19 -7.93
N LEU A 56 -3.59 5.12 -8.37
CA LEU A 56 -3.96 3.75 -8.07
C LEU A 56 -3.26 3.22 -6.81
N ASN A 57 -2.25 3.91 -6.27
CA ASN A 57 -1.52 3.46 -5.09
C ASN A 57 -2.35 3.65 -3.81
N LEU A 58 -3.08 2.60 -3.42
CA LEU A 58 -3.96 2.61 -2.25
C LEU A 58 -3.25 2.99 -0.94
N ILE A 59 -1.94 2.71 -0.85
CA ILE A 59 -1.14 2.97 0.35
C ILE A 59 -0.95 4.47 0.60
N GLU A 60 -1.02 5.30 -0.45
CA GLU A 60 -0.89 6.75 -0.32
C GLU A 60 -2.03 7.35 0.50
N ASN A 61 -3.25 6.80 0.36
CA ASN A 61 -4.40 7.22 1.19
C ASN A 61 -4.15 6.94 2.67
N ILE A 62 -3.49 5.82 2.98
CA ILE A 62 -3.12 5.44 4.34
C ILE A 62 -2.00 6.33 4.87
N TRP A 63 -0.96 6.57 4.07
CA TRP A 63 0.12 7.49 4.42
C TRP A 63 -0.37 8.90 4.67
N PHE A 64 -1.32 9.39 3.87
CA PHE A 64 -1.94 10.70 4.10
C PHE A 64 -2.59 10.77 5.49
N LYS A 65 -3.39 9.76 5.87
CA LYS A 65 -4.04 9.70 7.18
C LYS A 65 -3.03 9.64 8.33
N ILE A 66 -1.95 8.88 8.16
CA ILE A 66 -0.86 8.78 9.15
C ILE A 66 -0.15 10.12 9.31
N LYS A 67 0.31 10.72 8.20
CA LYS A 67 0.99 12.02 8.19
C LYS A 67 0.11 13.11 8.80
N TYR A 68 -1.16 13.18 8.40
CA TYR A 68 -2.12 14.13 8.97
C TYR A 68 -2.21 13.98 10.49
N SER A 69 -2.35 12.74 10.97
CA SER A 69 -2.50 12.49 12.41
C SER A 69 -1.23 12.87 13.17
N ILE A 70 -0.05 12.53 12.63
CA ILE A 70 1.24 12.88 13.22
C ILE A 70 1.41 14.39 13.32
N ILE A 71 1.10 15.13 12.25
CA ILE A 71 1.28 16.58 12.19
C ILE A 71 0.31 17.30 13.13
N HIS A 72 -0.95 16.86 13.22
CA HIS A 72 -1.98 17.59 13.95
C HIS A 72 -2.19 17.16 15.39
N PHE A 73 -1.94 15.88 15.73
CA PHE A 73 -2.28 15.34 17.05
C PHE A 73 -1.06 14.89 17.88
N PHE A 74 0.01 14.39 17.27
CA PHE A 74 1.16 13.85 18.00
C PHE A 74 2.35 14.81 18.09
N GLN A 75 2.71 15.46 16.97
CA GLN A 75 3.80 16.43 16.85
C GLN A 75 5.14 15.99 17.49
N PRO A 76 5.63 14.77 17.16
CA PRO A 76 6.84 14.21 17.75
C PRO A 76 8.07 15.10 17.50
N LYS A 77 9.00 15.12 18.46
CA LYS A 77 10.25 15.89 18.42
C LYS A 77 11.48 15.00 18.27
N THR A 78 11.35 13.70 18.54
CA THR A 78 12.42 12.71 18.37
C THR A 78 12.02 11.63 17.37
N MET A 79 13.00 10.86 16.92
CA MET A 79 12.76 9.72 16.04
C MET A 79 11.96 8.63 16.77
N GLU A 80 12.25 8.41 18.05
CA GLU A 80 11.60 7.43 18.90
C GLU A 80 10.11 7.77 19.07
N GLU A 81 9.81 9.04 19.36
CA GLU A 81 8.43 9.53 19.45
C GLU A 81 7.70 9.40 18.11
N LEU A 82 8.38 9.66 16.99
CA LEU A 82 7.80 9.50 15.66
C LEU A 82 7.42 8.05 15.37
N VAL A 83 8.31 7.10 15.69
CA VAL A 83 8.03 5.67 15.51
C VAL A 83 6.84 5.24 16.36
N VAL A 84 6.80 5.63 17.64
CA VAL A 84 5.68 5.33 18.53
C VAL A 84 4.37 5.93 18.00
N ALA A 85 4.39 7.19 17.53
CA ALA A 85 3.22 7.85 16.96
C ALA A 85 2.72 7.15 15.68
N ILE A 86 3.62 6.74 14.78
CA ILE A 86 3.26 6.00 13.56
C ILE A 86 2.55 4.70 13.94
N HIS A 87 3.09 3.93 14.89
CA HIS A 87 2.46 2.68 15.35
C HIS A 87 1.11 2.92 16.00
N ALA A 88 1.00 3.94 16.87
CA ALA A 88 -0.26 4.29 17.51
C ALA A 88 -1.33 4.64 16.48
N VAL A 89 -1.01 5.48 15.49
CA VAL A 89 -1.97 5.84 14.43
C VAL A 89 -2.32 4.62 13.58
N TRP A 90 -1.33 3.78 13.23
CA TRP A 90 -1.55 2.59 12.43
C TRP A 90 -2.59 1.65 13.03
N GLU A 91 -2.52 1.41 14.34
CA GLU A 91 -3.49 0.54 15.03
C GLU A 91 -4.90 1.13 15.11
N THR A 92 -5.07 2.44 14.88
CA THR A 92 -6.40 3.07 14.80
C THR A 92 -7.05 2.99 13.43
N ILE A 93 -6.34 2.51 12.40
CA ILE A 93 -6.86 2.43 11.04
C ILE A 93 -7.90 1.29 10.97
N PRO A 94 -9.18 1.59 10.67
CA PRO A 94 -10.21 0.56 10.61
C PRO A 94 -9.96 -0.41 9.46
N ILE A 95 -10.18 -1.70 9.69
CA ILE A 95 -10.07 -2.73 8.64
C ILE A 95 -11.06 -2.43 7.50
N GLU A 96 -12.22 -1.89 7.82
CA GLU A 96 -13.25 -1.49 6.86
C GLU A 96 -12.74 -0.44 5.87
N LEU A 97 -11.88 0.49 6.32
CA LEU A 97 -11.22 1.45 5.44
C LEU A 97 -10.31 0.73 4.46
N LEU A 98 -9.52 -0.23 4.93
CA LEU A 98 -8.60 -1.00 4.10
C LEU A 98 -9.36 -1.86 3.08
N VAL A 99 -10.42 -2.55 3.51
CA VAL A 99 -11.30 -3.31 2.63
C VAL A 99 -11.88 -2.40 1.55
N ARG A 100 -12.45 -1.26 1.93
CA ARG A 100 -13.04 -0.29 0.98
C ARG A 100 -12.01 0.21 -0.04
N LEU A 101 -10.79 0.48 0.39
CA LEU A 101 -9.71 0.88 -0.51
C LEU A 101 -9.41 -0.21 -1.54
N VAL A 102 -9.22 -1.45 -1.08
CA VAL A 102 -8.94 -2.59 -1.97
C VAL A 102 -10.11 -2.86 -2.93
N THR A 103 -11.35 -2.82 -2.43
CA THR A 103 -12.54 -3.07 -3.26
C THR A 103 -12.82 -1.94 -4.26
N SER A 104 -12.27 -0.73 -4.05
CA SER A 104 -12.40 0.39 -4.99
C SER A 104 -11.52 0.27 -6.24
N MET A 105 -10.58 -0.69 -6.27
CA MET A 105 -9.61 -0.82 -7.36
C MET A 105 -10.23 -0.99 -8.75
N PRO A 106 -11.26 -1.84 -8.96
CA PRO A 106 -11.90 -1.98 -10.27
C PRO A 106 -12.45 -0.64 -10.80
N GLU A 107 -13.09 0.15 -9.95
CA GLU A 107 -13.66 1.46 -10.31
C GLU A 107 -12.56 2.47 -10.66
N ARG A 108 -11.49 2.52 -9.87
CA ARG A 108 -10.32 3.38 -10.15
C ARG A 108 -9.67 3.03 -11.49
N MET A 109 -9.51 1.74 -11.79
CA MET A 109 -8.98 1.28 -13.07
C MET A 109 -9.90 1.67 -14.23
N GLN A 110 -11.22 1.52 -14.08
CA GLN A 110 -12.18 1.96 -15.09
C GLN A 110 -12.11 3.47 -15.34
N SER A 111 -11.95 4.28 -14.30
CA SER A 111 -11.79 5.73 -14.41
C SER A 111 -10.55 6.11 -15.23
N ILE A 112 -9.42 5.45 -14.99
CA ILE A 112 -8.18 5.67 -15.77
C ILE A 112 -8.36 5.25 -17.23
N ILE A 113 -9.00 4.10 -17.48
CA ILE A 113 -9.29 3.64 -18.84
C ILE A 113 -10.17 4.66 -19.57
N ALA A 114 -11.23 5.16 -18.92
CA ALA A 114 -12.12 6.17 -19.49
C ALA A 114 -11.39 7.49 -19.79
N LYS A 115 -10.35 7.80 -19.01
CA LYS A 115 -9.48 8.97 -19.19
C LYS A 115 -8.30 8.73 -20.13
N ASN A 116 -8.25 7.58 -20.83
CA ASN A 116 -7.12 7.20 -21.70
C ASN A 116 -5.75 7.27 -21.01
N GLY A 117 -5.68 6.90 -19.73
CA GLY A 117 -4.44 6.95 -18.95
C GLY A 117 -4.12 8.31 -18.33
N ALA A 118 -4.97 9.33 -18.50
CA ALA A 118 -4.82 10.60 -17.79
C ALA A 118 -5.17 10.47 -16.29
N PRO A 119 -4.60 11.33 -15.42
CA PRO A 119 -4.82 11.28 -13.98
C PRO A 119 -6.30 11.33 -13.58
N THR A 120 -6.67 10.60 -12.53
CA THR A 120 -8.05 10.56 -12.00
C THR A 120 -8.38 11.75 -11.12
#